data_AF-A0A0F3IP27-F1
#
_entry.id   AF-A0A0F3IP27-F1
#
_cell.length_a   1.000
_cell.length_b   1.000
_cell.length_c   1.000
_cell.angle_alpha   90.00
_cell.angle_beta   90.00
_cell.angle_gamma   90.00
#
_symmetry.space_group_name_H-M   'P 1'
#
loop_
_entity.id
_entity.type
_entity.pdbx_description
1 polymer ?
#
loop_
_entity_poly.entity_id
_entity_poly.type
_entity_poly.pdbx_seq_one_letter_code
_entity_poly.pdbx_strand_id
1 'polypeptide(L)' 'MSEAKKGITLSRERAYDIILSPVITEKATMITDKNFVTFKVLGDATKPEIKAAVEMVFGVTVKAVNTITVKG' A
#
# COMPACT_ATOMS: atom_id res chain seq x y z
N MET A 1 7.82 -24.24 14.95
CA MET A 1 7.41 -22.98 15.59
C MET A 1 8.52 -21.96 15.41
N SER A 2 8.13 -20.71 15.13
CA SER A 2 8.95 -19.49 15.20
C SER A 2 10.09 -19.33 14.19
N GLU A 3 9.81 -18.63 13.09
CA GLU A 3 10.81 -17.79 12.41
C GLU A 3 10.30 -16.36 12.27
N ALA A 4 11.00 -15.47 12.97
CA ALA A 4 11.05 -14.02 12.92
C ALA A 4 10.21 -13.30 11.84
N LYS A 5 9.00 -12.87 12.19
CA LYS A 5 8.48 -11.59 11.64
C LYS A 5 9.20 -10.47 12.38
N LYS A 6 10.31 -9.98 11.81
CA LYS A 6 10.87 -8.67 12.17
C LYS A 6 9.82 -7.63 11.81
N GLY A 7 8.95 -7.32 12.79
CA GLY A 7 7.86 -6.37 12.63
C GLY A 7 8.45 -5.00 12.33
N ILE A 8 8.05 -4.41 11.22
CA ILE A 8 8.36 -3.01 10.93
C ILE A 8 7.55 -2.17 11.91
N THR A 9 8.25 -1.32 12.66
CA THR A 9 7.65 -0.33 13.53
C THR A 9 7.25 0.89 12.69
N LEU A 10 6.05 0.85 12.10
CA LEU A 10 5.48 1.98 11.35
C LEU A 10 4.67 2.87 12.31
N SER A 11 4.97 4.17 12.38
CA SER A 11 4.16 5.12 13.16
C SER A 11 2.84 5.43 12.46
N ARG A 12 1.81 5.82 13.21
CA ARG A 12 0.49 6.15 12.63
C ARG A 12 0.59 7.35 11.68
N GLU A 13 1.39 8.34 12.04
CA GLU A 13 1.64 9.53 11.24
C GLU A 13 2.22 9.15 9.88
N ARG A 14 3.28 8.31 9.88
CA ARG A 14 3.90 7.84 8.65
C ARG A 14 2.96 6.99 7.79
N ALA A 15 2.07 6.21 8.41
CA ALA A 15 1.07 5.42 7.67
C ALA A 15 0.10 6.31 6.87
N TYR A 16 -0.31 7.45 7.43
CA TYR A 16 -1.13 8.43 6.71
C TYR A 16 -0.34 9.15 5.61
N ASP A 17 0.95 9.45 5.83
CA ASP A 17 1.79 10.12 4.82
C ASP A 17 2.13 9.24 3.61
N ILE A 18 2.22 7.92 3.80
CA ILE A 18 2.58 6.98 2.71
C ILE A 18 1.52 6.97 1.61
N ILE A 19 0.24 7.10 1.95
CA ILE A 19 -0.89 6.97 1.01
C ILE A 19 -1.34 8.37 0.57
N LEU A 20 -0.90 8.80 -0.62
CA LEU A 20 -1.12 10.16 -1.09
C LEU A 20 -2.52 10.36 -1.70
N SER A 21 -2.92 9.48 -2.62
CA SER A 21 -4.23 9.58 -3.28
C SER A 21 -4.62 8.27 -3.97
N PRO A 22 -5.91 7.96 -4.13
CA PRO A 22 -6.34 6.89 -5.02
C PRO A 22 -6.05 7.27 -6.48
N VAL A 23 -5.77 6.28 -7.33
CA VAL A 23 -5.61 6.47 -8.77
C VAL A 23 -6.92 6.06 -9.44
N ILE A 24 -7.63 7.03 -10.02
CA ILE A 24 -8.89 6.80 -10.73
C ILE A 24 -8.64 6.96 -12.22
N THR A 25 -8.63 5.85 -12.93
CA THR A 25 -8.54 5.74 -14.40
C THR A 25 -9.37 4.55 -14.84
N GLU A 26 -9.72 4.45 -16.11
CA GLU A 26 -10.49 3.33 -16.68
C GLU A 26 -9.83 1.99 -16.32
N LYS A 27 -8.50 1.93 -16.38
CA LYS A 27 -7.72 0.74 -16.02
C LYS A 27 -7.78 0.43 -14.52
N ALA A 28 -7.70 1.45 -13.66
CA ALA A 28 -7.77 1.26 -12.21
C ALA A 28 -9.17 0.82 -11.77
N THR A 29 -10.21 1.36 -12.40
CA THR A 29 -11.59 0.91 -12.19
C THR A 29 -11.75 -0.54 -12.64
N MET A 30 -11.25 -0.91 -13.83
CA MET A 30 -11.37 -2.27 -14.37
C MET A 30 -10.70 -3.35 -13.50
N ILE A 31 -9.60 -3.03 -12.81
CA ILE A 31 -8.91 -4.00 -11.94
C ILE A 31 -9.56 -4.11 -10.56
N THR A 32 -10.43 -3.17 -10.18
CA THR A 32 -11.15 -3.18 -8.89
C THR A 32 -12.06 -4.40 -8.77
N ASP A 33 -12.65 -4.89 -9.88
CA ASP A 33 -13.42 -6.14 -9.93
C ASP A 33 -12.62 -7.38 -9.49
N LYS A 34 -11.29 -7.30 -9.52
CA LYS A 34 -10.38 -8.35 -9.08
C LYS A 34 -9.84 -8.11 -7.66
N ASN A 35 -10.48 -7.22 -6.88
CA ASN A 35 -10.07 -6.81 -5.53
C ASN A 35 -8.68 -6.14 -5.48
N PHE A 36 -8.28 -5.46 -6.55
CA PHE A 36 -7.08 -4.62 -6.54
C PHE A 36 -7.48 -3.14 -6.47
N VAL A 37 -6.84 -2.41 -5.56
CA VAL A 37 -6.99 -0.96 -5.45
C VAL A 37 -5.64 -0.31 -5.75
N THR A 38 -5.66 0.76 -6.53
CA THR A 38 -4.44 1.46 -6.96
C THR A 38 -4.32 2.79 -6.22
N PHE A 39 -3.17 3.02 -5.60
CA PHE A 39 -2.86 4.26 -4.89
C PHE A 39 -1.57 4.88 -5.43
N LYS A 40 -1.52 6.21 -5.41
CA LYS A 40 -0.28 6.97 -5.46
C LYS A 40 0.30 6.98 -4.05
N VAL A 41 1.55 6.56 -3.95
CA VAL A 41 2.26 6.46 -2.67
C VAL A 41 3.51 7.34 -2.70
N LEU A 42 4.06 7.62 -1.51
CA LEU A 42 5.32 8.33 -1.39
C LEU A 42 6.46 7.54 -2.06
N GLY A 43 7.36 8.23 -2.76
CA GLY A 43 8.37 7.59 -3.62
C GLY A 43 9.47 6.83 -2.88
N ASP A 44 9.67 7.11 -1.60
CA ASP A 44 10.60 6.43 -0.71
C ASP A 44 9.95 5.25 0.05
N ALA A 45 8.63 5.04 -0.09
CA ALA A 45 7.90 4.01 0.64
C ALA A 45 8.22 2.62 0.09
N THR A 46 8.59 1.71 1.00
CA THR A 46 8.88 0.31 0.66
C THR A 46 7.61 -0.54 0.64
N LYS A 47 7.62 -1.68 -0.08
CA LYS A 47 6.44 -2.57 -0.17
C LYS A 47 5.91 -3.04 1.20
N PRO A 48 6.75 -3.40 2.17
CA PRO A 48 6.27 -3.76 3.51
C PRO A 48 5.61 -2.60 4.25
N GLU A 49 6.13 -1.38 4.10
CA GLU A 49 5.53 -0.18 4.71
C GLU A 49 4.18 0.16 4.07
N ILE A 50 4.08 0.10 2.73
CA ILE A 50 2.81 0.29 2.01
C ILE A 50 1.76 -0.73 2.48
N LYS A 51 2.16 -1.99 2.65
CA LYS A 51 1.29 -3.03 3.18
C LYS A 51 0.76 -2.65 4.57
N ALA A 52 1.67 -2.35 5.50
CA ALA A 52 1.29 -1.99 6.86
C ALA A 52 0.44 -0.72 6.93
N ALA A 53 0.73 0.28 6.10
CA ALA A 53 -0.03 1.52 6.02
C ALA A 53 -1.47 1.28 5.56
N VAL A 54 -1.67 0.49 4.49
CA VAL A 54 -3.01 0.17 3.98
C VAL A 54 -3.81 -0.64 5.01
N GLU A 55 -3.19 -1.64 5.64
CA GLU A 55 -3.83 -2.44 6.68
C GLU A 55 -4.22 -1.58 7.90
N MET A 56 -3.38 -0.62 8.29
CA MET A 56 -3.62 0.27 9.43
C MET A 56 -4.69 1.34 9.14
N VAL A 57 -4.64 1.99 7.98
CA VAL A 57 -5.53 3.12 7.63
C VAL A 57 -6.94 2.62 7.30
N PHE A 58 -7.05 1.48 6.60
CA PHE A 58 -8.34 0.97 6.11
C PHE A 58 -8.87 -0.24 6.88
N GLY A 59 -8.10 -0.82 7.80
CA GLY A 59 -8.54 -1.97 8.61
C GLY A 59 -8.78 -3.24 7.78
N VAL A 60 -8.14 -3.36 6.62
CA VAL A 60 -8.27 -4.50 5.69
C VAL A 60 -7.05 -5.41 5.76
N THR A 61 -7.14 -6.61 5.19
CA THR A 61 -5.99 -7.53 5.06
C THR A 61 -5.43 -7.48 3.64
N VAL A 62 -4.13 -7.24 3.51
CA VAL A 62 -3.47 -7.12 2.20
C VAL A 62 -2.74 -8.42 1.84
N LYS A 63 -3.17 -9.04 0.73
CA LYS A 63 -2.55 -10.27 0.23
C LYS A 63 -1.14 -10.03 -0.33
N ALA A 64 -1.00 -9.05 -1.22
CA ALA A 64 0.25 -8.72 -1.89
C ALA A 64 0.27 -7.24 -2.31
N VAL A 65 1.47 -6.68 -2.48
CA VAL A 65 1.68 -5.30 -2.92
C VAL A 65 2.59 -5.30 -4.15
N ASN A 66 2.12 -4.65 -5.22
CA ASN A 66 2.89 -4.39 -6.43
C ASN A 66 3.09 -2.89 -6.59
N THR A 67 4.29 -2.47 -6.96
CA THR A 67 4.65 -1.06 -7.14
C THR A 67 5.28 -0.85 -8.51
N ILE A 68 5.02 0.31 -9.10
CA ILE A 68 5.69 0.79 -10.31
C ILE A 68 6.13 2.23 -10.08
N THR A 69 7.28 2.61 -10.61
CA THR A 69 7.74 4.00 -10.62
C THR A 69 7.39 4.63 -11.96
N VAL A 70 6.55 5.66 -11.94
CA VAL A 70 6.18 6.43 -13.14
C VAL A 70 7.07 7.65 -13.21
N LYS A 71 7.79 7.81 -14.33
CA LYS A 71 8.57 9.03 -14.60
C LYS A 71 7.61 10.13 -15.07
N GLY A 72 7.88 11.37 -14.63
CA GLY A 72 7.24 12.57 -15.15
C GLY A 72 7.77 12.96 -16.51
#